data_AF-A0A1G6ANG6-F1
#
_entry.id   AF-A0A1G6ANG6-F1
#
_cell.length_a   1.000
_cell.length_b   1.000
_cell.length_c   1.000
_cell.angle_alpha   90.00
_cell.angle_beta   90.00
_cell.angle_gamma   90.00
#
_symmetry.space_group_name_H-M   'P 1'
#
loop_
_entity.id
_entity.type
_entity.pdbx_description
1 polymer ?
#
loop_
_entity_poly.entity_id
_entity_poly.type
_entity_poly.pdbx_seq_one_letter_code
_entity_poly.pdbx_strand_id
1 'polypeptide(L)'
;MSTPIMAGATVIRSPKAEEAYQRGLAEGRYQEAKAHGEYLEREIADLKAQVQNLYNKVIELANKKTNVEVKVTVKNGKASKPKVVVKNNTVGSGYSPASEPFVNTVLKAPGLDCPIPVGQGGKLVICGVKTRATFVMRETTSAKVDSAKILAAQIGGSVKNVVETYAPGVRFSTAQVDFKVYGAHDGDIYRVFQMGPKGTWNEVQVDEVREGHVICTVNRAGTFAFLKMN
;
A
#
# COMPACT_ATOMS: atom_id res chain seq x y z
N MET A 1 -51.63 -6.43 -32.39
CA MET A 1 -51.49 -5.26 -31.49
C MET A 1 -50.11 -4.65 -31.75
N SER A 2 -50.06 -3.49 -32.38
CA SER A 2 -48.81 -2.82 -32.76
C SER A 2 -48.33 -1.96 -31.59
N THR A 3 -47.13 -2.23 -31.06
CA THR A 3 -46.50 -1.40 -30.03
C THR A 3 -45.96 -0.12 -30.65
N PRO A 4 -46.26 1.08 -30.11
CA PRO A 4 -45.67 2.31 -30.61
C PRO A 4 -44.19 2.40 -30.21
N ILE A 5 -43.34 2.72 -31.19
CA ILE A 5 -41.93 3.07 -31.00
C ILE A 5 -41.89 4.51 -30.48
N MET A 6 -41.51 4.69 -29.22
CA MET A 6 -41.22 6.03 -28.67
C MET A 6 -39.88 6.50 -29.24
N ALA A 7 -39.93 7.24 -30.35
CA ALA A 7 -38.79 7.97 -30.86
C ALA A 7 -38.32 8.98 -29.79
N GLY A 8 -37.03 8.95 -29.47
CA GLY A 8 -36.42 9.77 -28.42
C GLY A 8 -36.77 11.25 -28.60
N ALA A 9 -37.31 11.86 -27.53
CA ALA A 9 -37.65 13.26 -27.53
C ALA A 9 -36.38 14.10 -27.69
N THR A 10 -36.20 14.71 -28.86
CA THR A 10 -35.21 15.78 -29.05
C THR A 10 -35.65 16.96 -28.20
N VAL A 11 -34.87 17.30 -27.17
CA VAL A 11 -35.11 18.49 -26.37
C VAL A 11 -34.79 19.71 -27.23
N ILE A 12 -35.83 20.37 -27.75
CA ILE A 12 -35.68 21.62 -28.51
C ILE A 12 -35.46 22.73 -27.48
N ARG A 13 -34.20 23.18 -27.35
CA ARG A 13 -33.84 24.34 -26.51
C ARG A 13 -33.91 25.61 -27.33
N SER A 14 -34.32 26.72 -26.71
CA SER A 14 -34.17 28.03 -27.34
C SER A 14 -32.68 28.36 -27.52
N PRO A 15 -32.29 29.20 -28.50
CA PRO A 15 -30.88 29.54 -28.72
C PRO A 15 -30.17 30.00 -27.44
N LYS A 16 -30.85 30.82 -26.63
CA LYS A 16 -30.34 31.31 -25.34
C LYS A 16 -30.17 30.20 -24.29
N ALA A 17 -31.08 29.21 -24.29
CA ALA A 17 -30.99 28.07 -23.37
C ALA A 17 -29.90 27.07 -23.80
N GLU A 18 -29.66 26.92 -25.11
CA GLU A 18 -28.58 26.09 -25.64
C GLU A 18 -27.21 26.69 -25.33
N GLU A 19 -27.03 28.00 -25.51
CA GLU A 19 -25.81 28.71 -25.13
C GLU A 19 -25.48 28.57 -23.64
N ALA A 20 -26.48 28.73 -22.76
CA ALA A 20 -26.30 28.55 -21.32
C ALA A 20 -25.91 27.12 -20.95
N TYR A 21 -26.49 26.12 -21.63
CA TYR A 21 -26.17 24.70 -21.43
C TYR A 21 -24.73 24.36 -21.87
N GLN A 22 -24.33 24.80 -23.06
CA GLN A 22 -22.98 24.58 -23.58
C GLN A 22 -21.93 25.29 -22.72
N ARG A 23 -22.25 26.48 -22.20
CA ARG A 23 -21.40 27.20 -21.25
C ARG A 23 -21.22 26.41 -19.95
N GLY A 24 -22.31 25.89 -19.37
CA GLY A 24 -22.23 25.06 -18.17
C GLY A 24 -21.39 23.78 -18.35
N LEU A 25 -21.52 23.12 -19.50
CA LEU A 25 -20.66 21.97 -19.84
C LEU A 25 -19.18 22.35 -19.99
N ALA A 26 -18.91 23.49 -20.63
CA ALA A 26 -17.54 24.00 -20.78
C ALA A 26 -16.92 24.38 -19.43
N GLU A 27 -17.69 25.04 -18.56
CA GLU A 27 -17.28 25.40 -17.20
C GLU A 27 -17.01 24.14 -16.36
N GLY A 28 -17.88 23.12 -16.42
CA GLY A 28 -17.67 21.84 -15.72
C GLY A 28 -16.38 21.14 -16.16
N ARG A 29 -16.17 20.99 -17.47
CA ARG A 29 -14.92 20.42 -18.01
C ARG A 29 -13.68 21.22 -17.61
N TYR A 30 -13.79 22.54 -17.53
CA TYR A 30 -12.70 23.39 -17.08
C TYR A 30 -12.37 23.16 -15.60
N GLN A 31 -13.37 23.06 -14.73
CA GLN A 31 -13.14 22.77 -13.31
C GLN A 31 -12.53 21.38 -13.09
N GLU A 32 -12.99 20.36 -13.82
CA GLU A 32 -12.39 19.02 -13.77
C GLU A 32 -10.93 19.03 -14.23
N ALA A 33 -10.63 19.69 -15.35
CA ALA A 33 -9.25 19.83 -15.84
C ALA A 33 -8.35 20.58 -14.86
N LYS A 34 -8.88 21.61 -14.19
CA LYS A 34 -8.18 22.38 -13.17
C LYS A 34 -7.86 21.52 -11.94
N ALA A 35 -8.85 20.80 -11.41
CA ALA A 35 -8.66 19.90 -10.27
C ALA A 35 -7.65 18.79 -10.58
N HIS A 36 -7.68 18.24 -11.79
CA HIS A 36 -6.68 17.28 -12.25
C HIS A 36 -5.27 17.90 -12.36
N GLY A 37 -5.16 19.15 -12.83
CA GLY A 37 -3.90 19.89 -12.83
C GLY A 37 -3.32 20.07 -11.43
N GLU A 38 -4.15 20.51 -10.47
CA GLU A 38 -3.74 20.68 -9.07
C GLU A 38 -3.30 19.35 -8.42
N TYR A 39 -3.96 18.23 -8.77
CA TYR A 39 -3.54 16.90 -8.34
C TYR A 39 -2.14 16.53 -8.88
N LEU A 40 -1.91 16.72 -10.18
CA LEU A 40 -0.61 16.43 -10.80
C LEU A 40 0.51 17.28 -10.20
N GLU A 41 0.24 18.54 -9.87
CA GLU A 41 1.23 19.42 -9.23
C GLU A 41 1.62 18.93 -7.83
N ARG A 42 0.66 18.43 -7.04
CA ARG A 42 0.94 17.82 -5.73
C ARG A 42 1.77 16.56 -5.88
N GLU A 43 1.43 15.69 -6.81
CA GLU A 43 2.17 14.45 -7.08
C GLU A 43 3.62 14.74 -7.51
N ILE A 44 3.82 15.73 -8.39
CA ILE A 44 5.16 16.17 -8.81
C ILE A 44 5.96 16.71 -7.62
N ALA A 45 5.32 17.46 -6.72
CA ALA A 45 5.97 18.00 -5.53
C ALA A 45 6.44 16.87 -4.58
N ASP A 46 5.58 15.87 -4.36
CA ASP A 46 5.92 14.73 -3.52
C ASP A 46 7.03 13.87 -4.13
N LEU A 47 6.94 13.54 -5.42
CA LEU A 47 7.99 12.81 -6.14
C LEU A 47 9.35 13.53 -6.06
N LYS A 48 9.37 14.87 -6.16
CA LYS A 48 10.60 15.66 -5.97
C LYS A 48 11.15 15.51 -4.56
N ALA A 49 10.31 15.52 -3.53
CA ALA A 49 10.73 15.32 -2.14
C ALA A 49 11.30 13.92 -1.91
N GLN A 50 10.66 12.88 -2.47
CA GLN A 50 11.15 11.50 -2.39
C GLN A 50 12.53 11.34 -3.05
N VAL A 51 12.74 11.91 -4.24
CA VAL A 51 14.03 11.86 -4.94
C VAL A 51 15.13 12.54 -4.12
N GLN A 52 14.84 13.69 -3.50
CA GLN A 52 15.78 14.39 -2.63
C GLN A 52 16.16 13.55 -1.41
N ASN A 53 15.19 12.90 -0.77
CA ASN A 53 15.45 12.01 0.36
C ASN A 53 16.33 10.81 -0.02
N LEU A 54 16.08 10.21 -1.19
CA LEU A 54 16.91 9.12 -1.71
C LEU A 54 18.33 9.60 -1.99
N TYR A 55 18.49 10.78 -2.60
CA TYR A 55 19.80 11.36 -2.89
C TYR A 55 20.62 11.57 -1.61
N ASN A 56 20.02 12.16 -0.57
CA ASN A 56 20.65 12.34 0.73
C ASN A 56 21.06 11.01 1.38
N LYS A 57 20.21 9.98 1.27
CA LYS A 57 20.49 8.65 1.85
C LYS A 57 21.63 7.93 1.15
N VAL A 58 21.77 8.08 -0.17
CA VAL A 58 22.92 7.54 -0.92
C VAL A 58 24.21 8.20 -0.46
N ILE A 59 24.22 9.53 -0.26
CA ILE A 59 25.38 10.26 0.27
C ILE A 59 25.75 9.78 1.67
N GLU A 60 24.76 9.58 2.55
CA GLU A 60 24.97 9.05 3.90
C GLU A 60 25.63 7.66 3.86
N LEU A 61 25.10 6.76 3.03
CA LEU A 61 25.61 5.39 2.90
C LEU A 61 27.01 5.35 2.28
N ALA A 62 27.28 6.19 1.28
CA ALA A 62 28.59 6.28 0.64
C ALA A 62 29.68 6.75 1.63
N ASN A 63 29.32 7.62 2.57
CA ASN A 63 30.24 8.15 3.57
C ASN A 63 30.33 7.32 4.86
N LYS A 64 29.52 6.27 4.97
CA LYS A 64 29.48 5.41 6.16
C LYS A 64 30.71 4.51 6.22
N LYS A 65 31.75 4.94 6.94
CA LYS A 65 32.90 4.10 7.29
C LYS A 65 32.47 3.02 8.29
N THR A 66 32.65 1.74 7.93
CA THR A 66 32.51 0.62 8.87
C THR A 66 33.85 0.33 9.53
N ASN A 67 33.96 0.59 10.83
CA ASN A 67 35.13 0.18 11.60
C ASN A 67 35.03 -1.33 11.88
N VAL A 68 35.95 -2.12 11.31
CA VAL A 68 36.05 -3.56 11.55
C VAL A 68 37.25 -3.81 12.46
N GLU A 69 36.99 -4.21 13.71
CA GLU A 69 38.05 -4.73 14.59
C GLU A 69 38.24 -6.23 14.35
N VAL A 70 39.47 -6.63 13.99
CA VAL A 70 39.84 -8.04 13.81
C VAL A 70 40.68 -8.49 15.00
N LYS A 71 40.13 -9.40 15.82
CA LYS A 71 40.91 -10.13 16.83
C LYS A 71 41.42 -11.44 16.24
N VAL A 72 42.74 -11.59 16.15
CA VAL A 72 43.41 -12.85 15.80
C VAL A 72 43.83 -13.55 17.09
N THR A 73 43.42 -14.80 17.27
CA THR A 73 43.87 -15.63 18.39
C THR A 73 44.57 -16.87 17.84
N VAL A 74 45.80 -17.12 18.28
CA VAL A 74 46.56 -18.32 17.93
C VAL A 74 46.54 -19.27 19.13
N LYS A 75 46.09 -20.51 18.94
CA LYS A 75 46.24 -21.56 19.96
C LYS A 75 47.62 -22.20 19.79
N ASN A 76 48.41 -22.19 20.85
CA ASN A 76 49.71 -22.87 20.90
C ASN A 76 49.57 -24.36 20.53
N GLY A 77 50.39 -24.82 19.58
CA GLY A 77 50.95 -26.18 19.66
C GLY A 77 50.60 -27.20 18.58
N LYS A 78 49.80 -26.92 17.55
CA LYS A 78 49.69 -27.81 16.36
C LYS A 78 49.09 -27.03 15.20
N ALA A 79 49.55 -27.31 13.98
CA ALA A 79 49.24 -26.60 12.74
C ALA A 79 47.73 -26.62 12.37
N SER A 80 46.89 -25.92 13.13
CA SER A 80 45.52 -25.62 12.76
C SER A 80 45.46 -24.23 12.16
N LYS A 81 44.94 -24.13 10.94
CA LYS A 81 44.75 -22.87 10.21
C LYS A 81 44.11 -21.81 11.14
N PRO A 82 44.61 -20.55 11.16
CA PRO A 82 44.08 -19.52 12.05
C PRO A 82 42.58 -19.30 11.76
N LYS A 83 41.77 -19.26 12.82
CA LYS A 83 40.32 -18.99 12.72
C LYS A 83 40.09 -17.49 12.86
N VAL A 84 39.76 -16.83 11.76
CA VAL A 84 39.31 -15.43 11.77
C VAL A 84 37.84 -15.42 12.19
N VAL A 85 37.52 -14.70 13.27
CA VAL A 85 36.14 -14.44 13.71
C VAL A 85 35.89 -12.95 13.55
N VAL A 86 35.10 -12.58 12.55
CA VAL A 86 34.61 -11.21 12.39
C VAL A 86 33.45 -11.05 13.36
N LYS A 87 33.65 -10.27 14.43
CA LYS A 87 32.55 -9.81 15.28
C LYS A 87 32.19 -8.41 14.83
N ASN A 88 31.06 -8.26 14.13
CA ASN A 88 30.48 -6.95 13.90
C ASN A 88 30.07 -6.39 15.26
N ASN A 89 30.83 -5.43 15.77
CA ASN A 89 30.46 -4.72 16.99
C ASN A 89 29.40 -3.67 16.61
N THR A 90 28.16 -4.11 16.43
CA THR A 90 27.04 -3.20 16.18
C THR A 90 26.75 -2.48 17.48
N VAL A 91 27.27 -1.26 17.61
CA VAL A 91 26.91 -0.33 18.67
C VAL A 91 25.39 -0.15 18.60
N GLY A 92 24.70 -0.44 19.72
CA GLY A 92 23.27 -0.26 19.87
C GLY A 92 22.89 1.21 19.69
N SER A 93 22.49 1.55 18.48
CA SER A 93 21.58 2.65 18.16
C SER A 93 20.56 2.04 17.23
N GLY A 94 19.27 2.24 17.51
CA GLY A 94 18.13 1.56 16.90
C GLY A 94 17.93 1.80 15.40
N TYR A 95 18.90 1.39 14.59
CA TYR A 95 18.85 1.38 13.14
C TYR A 95 19.59 0.15 12.62
N SER A 96 18.85 -0.86 12.15
CA SER A 96 19.40 -1.98 11.38
C SER A 96 19.45 -1.61 9.90
N PRO A 97 20.62 -1.46 9.27
CA PRO A 97 20.73 -1.35 7.83
C PRO A 97 20.77 -2.77 7.24
N ALA A 98 19.63 -3.27 6.74
CA ALA A 98 19.50 -4.31 5.69
C ALA A 98 18.10 -4.98 5.70
N SER A 99 17.03 -4.20 5.62
CA SER A 99 15.86 -4.69 4.88
C SER A 99 15.94 -4.03 3.51
N GLU A 100 15.87 -4.80 2.43
CA GLU A 100 15.44 -4.26 1.13
C GLU A 100 14.25 -3.30 1.38
N PRO A 101 14.11 -2.20 0.63
CA PRO A 101 13.09 -1.18 0.92
C PRO A 101 11.64 -1.72 0.98
N PHE A 102 11.45 -2.97 0.55
CA PHE A 102 10.20 -3.70 0.41
C PHE A 102 10.29 -5.14 0.94
N VAL A 103 11.01 -5.40 2.04
CA VAL A 103 10.94 -6.74 2.67
C VAL A 103 9.49 -7.05 3.01
N ASN A 104 9.00 -8.18 2.50
CA ASN A 104 7.65 -8.66 2.73
C ASN A 104 6.57 -7.62 2.35
N THR A 105 6.74 -7.01 1.17
CA THR A 105 5.84 -6.00 0.60
C THR A 105 5.42 -6.41 -0.82
N VAL A 106 4.15 -6.19 -1.14
CA VAL A 106 3.58 -6.44 -2.46
C VAL A 106 3.62 -5.15 -3.26
N LEU A 107 4.45 -5.15 -4.32
CA LEU A 107 4.66 -4.00 -5.20
C LEU A 107 3.69 -3.97 -6.38
N LYS A 108 3.17 -5.13 -6.77
CA LYS A 108 2.33 -5.28 -7.95
C LYS A 108 1.02 -5.96 -7.57
N ALA A 109 -0.06 -5.50 -8.18
CA ALA A 109 -1.34 -6.19 -8.19
C ALA A 109 -1.70 -6.41 -9.67
N PRO A 110 -1.66 -7.66 -10.17
CA PRO A 110 -1.95 -7.92 -11.58
C PRO A 110 -3.30 -7.33 -12.00
N GLY A 111 -3.29 -6.56 -13.09
CA GLY A 111 -4.48 -5.84 -13.56
C GLY A 111 -4.67 -4.44 -12.97
N LEU A 112 -3.79 -3.96 -12.07
CA LEU A 112 -3.80 -2.57 -11.61
C LEU A 112 -2.59 -1.83 -12.19
N ASP A 113 -2.82 -0.67 -12.83
CA ASP A 113 -1.77 0.07 -13.54
C ASP A 113 -0.81 0.80 -12.58
N CYS A 114 -1.35 1.36 -11.49
CA CYS A 114 -0.59 2.12 -10.49
C CYS A 114 -0.90 1.61 -9.07
N PRO A 115 -0.48 0.38 -8.71
CA PRO A 115 -0.68 -0.13 -7.36
C PRO A 115 0.17 0.64 -6.34
N ILE A 116 -0.44 1.02 -5.21
CA ILE A 116 0.30 1.52 -4.04
C ILE A 116 0.91 0.32 -3.32
N PRO A 117 2.23 0.26 -3.08
CA PRO A 117 2.84 -0.84 -2.35
C PRO A 117 2.21 -1.09 -0.99
N VAL A 118 1.95 -2.36 -0.66
CA VAL A 118 1.40 -2.76 0.65
C VAL A 118 2.24 -3.86 1.28
N GLY A 119 2.73 -3.63 2.49
CA GLY A 119 3.61 -4.54 3.21
C GLY A 119 3.23 -4.73 4.67
N GLN A 120 4.01 -5.54 5.37
CA GLN A 120 3.87 -5.72 6.81
C GLN A 120 4.58 -4.56 7.54
N GLY A 121 3.82 -3.69 8.22
CA GLY A 121 4.34 -2.53 8.94
C GLY A 121 4.86 -2.84 10.35
N GLY A 122 4.38 -3.92 10.97
CA GLY A 122 4.77 -4.27 12.34
C GLY A 122 4.48 -5.71 12.75
N LYS A 123 4.57 -5.96 14.06
CA LYS A 123 4.19 -7.24 14.67
C LYS A 123 2.68 -7.31 14.88
N LEU A 124 2.12 -8.51 14.80
CA LEU A 124 0.71 -8.72 15.12
C LEU A 124 0.46 -8.50 16.62
N VAL A 125 -0.56 -7.73 16.92
CA VAL A 125 -1.11 -7.60 18.28
C VAL A 125 -2.27 -8.57 18.39
N ILE A 126 -2.09 -9.67 19.12
CA ILE A 126 -3.10 -10.72 19.27
C ILE A 126 -3.68 -10.59 20.67
N CYS A 127 -5.01 -10.44 20.77
CA CYS A 127 -5.71 -10.23 22.04
C CYS A 127 -5.10 -9.08 22.88
N GLY A 128 -4.73 -7.96 22.25
CA GLY A 128 -4.11 -6.81 22.92
C GLY A 128 -2.62 -6.95 23.25
N VAL A 129 -2.00 -8.11 22.99
CA VAL A 129 -0.59 -8.39 23.30
C VAL A 129 0.26 -8.35 22.02
N LYS A 130 1.31 -7.52 22.02
CA LYS A 130 2.32 -7.51 20.94
C LYS A 130 3.04 -8.85 20.89
N THR A 131 2.94 -9.55 19.77
CA THR A 131 3.58 -10.86 19.58
C THR A 131 4.84 -10.76 18.71
N ARG A 132 5.49 -11.88 18.42
CA ARG A 132 6.55 -11.95 17.39
C ARG A 132 6.02 -12.33 16.01
N ALA A 133 4.70 -12.56 15.89
CA ALA A 133 4.09 -12.97 14.64
C ALA A 133 4.05 -11.82 13.63
N THR A 134 4.19 -12.17 12.37
CA THR A 134 4.06 -11.29 11.21
C THR A 134 3.30 -12.04 10.13
N PHE A 135 2.59 -11.34 9.26
CA PHE A 135 2.15 -11.95 8.01
C PHE A 135 3.31 -12.12 7.04
N VAL A 136 3.18 -13.10 6.17
CA VAL A 136 3.92 -13.20 4.91
C VAL A 136 3.00 -12.66 3.82
N MET A 137 3.51 -11.76 2.98
CA MET A 137 2.76 -11.05 1.94
C MET A 137 3.08 -11.64 0.56
N ARG A 138 2.09 -11.71 -0.34
CA ARG A 138 2.25 -12.18 -1.71
C ARG A 138 1.34 -11.41 -2.67
N GLU A 139 1.80 -11.25 -3.90
CA GLU A 139 0.97 -10.83 -5.03
C GLU A 139 -0.28 -11.74 -5.16
N THR A 140 -1.41 -11.13 -5.50
CA THR A 140 -2.66 -11.83 -5.76
C THR A 140 -2.81 -12.18 -7.26
N THR A 141 -3.94 -12.76 -7.64
CA THR A 141 -4.30 -12.98 -9.05
C THR A 141 -5.09 -11.81 -9.64
N SER A 142 -5.01 -11.61 -10.96
CA SER A 142 -5.78 -10.57 -11.66
C SER A 142 -7.29 -10.72 -11.47
N ALA A 143 -7.82 -11.94 -11.47
CA ALA A 143 -9.24 -12.19 -11.21
C ALA A 143 -9.70 -11.65 -9.86
N LYS A 144 -8.87 -11.74 -8.81
CA LYS A 144 -9.18 -11.17 -7.49
C LYS A 144 -9.12 -9.65 -7.51
N VAL A 145 -8.15 -9.07 -8.22
CA VAL A 145 -8.06 -7.61 -8.44
C VAL A 145 -9.29 -7.09 -9.17
N ASP A 146 -9.71 -7.74 -10.25
CA ASP A 146 -10.89 -7.34 -11.02
C ASP A 146 -12.17 -7.43 -10.18
N SER A 147 -12.30 -8.48 -9.35
CA SER A 147 -13.42 -8.57 -8.40
C SER A 147 -13.41 -7.44 -7.36
N ALA A 148 -12.23 -7.01 -6.90
CA ALA A 148 -12.10 -5.90 -5.97
C ALA A 148 -12.40 -4.56 -6.62
N LYS A 149 -12.10 -4.38 -7.91
CA LYS A 149 -12.46 -3.17 -8.67
C LYS A 149 -13.98 -3.02 -8.81
N ILE A 150 -14.68 -4.13 -9.05
CA ILE A 150 -16.15 -4.14 -9.09
C ILE A 150 -16.71 -3.67 -7.74
N LEU A 151 -16.20 -4.23 -6.63
CA LEU A 151 -16.57 -3.79 -5.29
C LEU A 151 -16.29 -2.30 -5.08
N ALA A 152 -15.10 -1.83 -5.44
CA ALA A 152 -14.70 -0.44 -5.25
C ALA A 152 -15.63 0.53 -5.99
N ALA A 153 -15.97 0.21 -7.24
CA ALA A 153 -16.92 0.99 -8.03
C ALA A 153 -18.31 1.05 -7.38
N GLN A 154 -18.79 -0.08 -6.81
CA GLN A 154 -20.09 -0.13 -6.13
C GLN A 154 -20.16 0.74 -4.88
N ILE A 155 -19.05 0.88 -4.15
CA ILE A 155 -19.01 1.64 -2.90
C ILE A 155 -18.47 3.07 -3.06
N GLY A 156 -18.11 3.49 -4.28
CA GLY A 156 -17.60 4.84 -4.56
C GLY A 156 -16.12 5.05 -4.20
N GLY A 157 -15.31 4.00 -4.26
CA GLY A 157 -13.87 4.07 -4.00
C GLY A 157 -13.01 3.57 -5.16
N SER A 158 -11.69 3.56 -4.94
CA SER A 158 -10.69 3.04 -5.88
C SER A 158 -9.77 2.02 -5.22
N VAL A 159 -9.51 0.91 -5.90
CA VAL A 159 -8.56 -0.11 -5.42
C VAL A 159 -7.14 0.44 -5.51
N LYS A 160 -6.42 0.43 -4.39
CA LYS A 160 -5.01 0.84 -4.33
C LYS A 160 -4.05 -0.35 -4.34
N ASN A 161 -4.44 -1.47 -3.74
CA ASN A 161 -3.73 -2.74 -3.88
C ASN A 161 -4.63 -3.91 -3.44
N VAL A 162 -4.31 -5.12 -3.90
CA VAL A 162 -4.89 -6.36 -3.38
C VAL A 162 -3.75 -7.32 -3.10
N VAL A 163 -3.68 -7.81 -1.86
CA VAL A 163 -2.56 -8.61 -1.35
C VAL A 163 -3.04 -9.90 -0.75
N GLU A 164 -2.26 -10.96 -0.89
CA GLU A 164 -2.46 -12.19 -0.14
C GLU A 164 -1.56 -12.23 1.08
N THR A 165 -2.10 -12.68 2.20
CA THR A 165 -1.39 -12.81 3.46
C THR A 165 -1.47 -14.22 4.01
N TYR A 166 -0.39 -14.66 4.63
CA TYR A 166 -0.27 -15.95 5.30
C TYR A 166 0.33 -15.75 6.69
N ALA A 167 -0.13 -16.50 7.69
CA ALA A 167 0.42 -16.47 9.05
C ALA A 167 0.96 -17.85 9.45
N PRO A 168 2.11 -18.27 8.90
CA PRO A 168 2.62 -19.62 9.12
C PRO A 168 2.89 -19.85 10.61
N GLY A 169 2.33 -20.94 11.16
CA GLY A 169 2.52 -21.32 12.56
C GLY A 169 1.80 -20.43 13.58
N VAL A 170 0.93 -19.52 13.15
CA VAL A 170 0.21 -18.60 14.03
C VAL A 170 -1.29 -18.78 13.83
N ARG A 171 -2.02 -19.03 14.92
CA ARG A 171 -3.48 -19.07 14.95
C ARG A 171 -3.98 -17.97 15.89
N PHE A 172 -4.97 -17.21 15.44
CA PHE A 172 -5.61 -16.17 16.23
C PHE A 172 -7.09 -16.08 15.83
N SER A 173 -7.94 -15.68 16.77
CA SER A 173 -9.34 -15.34 16.52
C SER A 173 -9.49 -13.87 16.13
N THR A 174 -8.64 -13.00 16.69
CA THR A 174 -8.59 -11.57 16.41
C THR A 174 -7.15 -11.08 16.56
N ALA A 175 -6.68 -10.29 15.59
CA ALA A 175 -5.39 -9.65 15.61
C ALA A 175 -5.49 -8.24 15.04
N GLN A 176 -4.84 -7.28 15.67
CA GLN A 176 -4.58 -5.98 15.06
C GLN A 176 -3.28 -6.05 14.26
N VAL A 177 -3.35 -5.56 13.04
CA VAL A 177 -2.29 -5.63 12.04
C VAL A 177 -1.99 -4.21 11.60
N ASP A 178 -0.71 -3.85 11.65
CA ASP A 178 -0.21 -2.64 11.02
C ASP A 178 0.23 -2.98 9.58
N PHE A 179 -0.57 -2.58 8.59
CA PHE A 179 -0.20 -2.65 7.19
C PHE A 179 0.53 -1.38 6.80
N LYS A 180 1.72 -1.54 6.22
CA LYS A 180 2.44 -0.42 5.60
C LYS A 180 1.86 -0.17 4.22
N VAL A 181 1.15 0.93 4.04
CA VAL A 181 0.51 1.34 2.78
C VAL A 181 1.21 2.62 2.33
N TYR A 182 2.17 2.48 1.41
CA TYR A 182 3.21 3.51 1.19
C TYR A 182 2.71 4.87 0.69
N GLY A 183 1.48 4.97 0.19
CA GLY A 183 0.86 6.23 -0.25
C GLY A 183 -0.42 6.60 0.50
N ALA A 184 -0.64 6.00 1.68
CA ALA A 184 -1.69 6.44 2.59
C ALA A 184 -1.22 7.67 3.36
N HIS A 185 -2.07 8.69 3.44
CA HIS A 185 -1.80 9.93 4.17
C HIS A 185 -2.76 10.10 5.34
N ASP A 186 -2.38 10.94 6.30
CA ASP A 186 -3.27 11.28 7.40
C ASP A 186 -4.56 11.97 6.89
N GLY A 187 -5.72 11.56 7.40
CA GLY A 187 -7.03 11.98 6.92
C GLY A 187 -7.56 11.25 5.68
N ASP A 188 -6.78 10.35 5.06
CA ASP A 188 -7.32 9.47 4.02
C ASP A 188 -8.37 8.51 4.58
N ILE A 189 -9.45 8.31 3.84
CA ILE A 189 -10.47 7.33 4.18
C ILE A 189 -10.17 6.03 3.42
N TYR A 190 -9.63 5.05 4.14
CA TYR A 190 -9.45 3.68 3.62
C TYR A 190 -10.54 2.75 4.14
N ARG A 191 -11.08 1.95 3.22
CA ARG A 191 -11.88 0.76 3.55
C ARG A 191 -11.11 -0.47 3.11
N VAL A 192 -10.96 -1.42 4.03
CA VAL A 192 -10.23 -2.67 3.77
C VAL A 192 -11.23 -3.80 3.74
N PHE A 193 -11.12 -4.68 2.73
CA PHE A 193 -11.98 -5.84 2.60
C PHE A 193 -11.17 -7.11 2.59
N GLN A 194 -11.67 -8.15 3.25
CA GLN A 194 -11.08 -9.47 3.23
C GLN A 194 -11.97 -10.44 2.44
N MET A 195 -11.36 -11.19 1.53
CA MET A 195 -12.06 -12.21 0.77
C MET A 195 -12.44 -13.39 1.68
N GLY A 196 -13.71 -13.80 1.58
CA GLY A 196 -14.28 -14.96 2.26
C GLY A 196 -13.98 -16.28 1.54
N PRO A 197 -14.24 -17.43 2.19
CA PRO A 197 -14.07 -18.75 1.57
C PRO A 197 -14.87 -18.96 0.29
N LYS A 198 -16.00 -18.23 0.13
CA LYS A 198 -16.88 -18.26 -1.04
C LYS A 198 -16.54 -17.19 -2.08
N GLY A 199 -15.40 -16.50 -1.95
CA GLY A 199 -15.01 -15.40 -2.85
C GLY A 199 -15.73 -14.07 -2.58
N THR A 200 -16.53 -13.97 -1.52
CA THR A 200 -17.25 -12.74 -1.15
C THR A 200 -16.36 -11.79 -0.36
N TRP A 201 -16.38 -10.50 -0.67
CA TRP A 201 -15.66 -9.49 0.09
C TRP A 201 -16.42 -9.11 1.37
N ASN A 202 -15.74 -9.17 2.51
CA ASN A 202 -16.28 -8.73 3.80
C ASN A 202 -15.45 -7.56 4.30
N GLU A 203 -16.09 -6.51 4.79
CA GLU A 203 -15.38 -5.37 5.34
C GLU A 203 -14.60 -5.76 6.60
N VAL A 204 -13.40 -5.22 6.69
CA VAL A 204 -12.49 -5.35 7.82
C VAL A 204 -12.53 -4.03 8.59
N GLN A 205 -12.53 -4.12 9.91
CA GLN A 205 -12.44 -2.93 10.74
C GLN A 205 -11.09 -2.25 10.53
N VAL A 206 -11.12 -1.01 10.05
CA VAL A 206 -9.96 -0.12 9.99
C VAL A 206 -9.97 0.70 11.27
N ASP A 207 -8.96 0.50 12.11
CA ASP A 207 -8.86 1.14 13.42
C ASP A 207 -8.25 2.54 13.34
N GLU A 208 -7.28 2.72 12.43
CA GLU A 208 -6.53 3.95 12.26
C GLU A 208 -5.95 4.01 10.84
N VAL A 209 -5.99 5.18 10.22
CA VAL A 209 -5.20 5.52 9.03
C VAL A 209 -4.28 6.66 9.41
N ARG A 210 -3.00 6.53 9.10
CA ARG A 210 -1.99 7.57 9.30
C ARG A 210 -0.94 7.48 8.19
N GLU A 211 -0.01 8.42 8.20
CA GLU A 211 1.06 8.50 7.20
C GLU A 211 1.76 7.16 6.97
N GLY A 212 1.62 6.60 5.77
CA GLY A 212 2.22 5.33 5.34
C GLY A 212 1.61 4.06 5.95
N HIS A 213 0.53 4.15 6.74
CA HIS A 213 0.01 3.02 7.51
C HIS A 213 -1.53 2.96 7.55
N VAL A 214 -2.05 1.73 7.42
CA VAL A 214 -3.46 1.41 7.65
C VAL A 214 -3.51 0.27 8.67
N ILE A 215 -4.09 0.54 9.83
CA ILE A 215 -4.18 -0.40 10.94
C ILE A 215 -5.55 -1.04 10.92
N CYS A 216 -5.58 -2.37 10.95
CA CYS A 216 -6.82 -3.13 10.83
C CYS A 216 -6.93 -4.20 11.91
N THR A 217 -8.15 -4.44 12.37
CA THR A 217 -8.49 -5.60 13.19
C THR A 217 -9.03 -6.72 12.28
N VAL A 218 -8.32 -7.85 12.25
CA VAL A 218 -8.58 -8.99 11.38
C VAL A 218 -8.78 -10.27 12.17
N ASN A 219 -9.59 -11.19 11.63
CA ASN A 219 -9.90 -12.46 12.29
C ASN A 219 -9.16 -13.67 11.68
N ARG A 220 -8.47 -13.48 10.56
CA ARG A 220 -7.65 -14.49 9.89
C ARG A 220 -6.69 -13.84 8.89
N ALA A 221 -5.68 -14.59 8.46
CA ALA A 221 -4.94 -14.29 7.24
C ALA A 221 -5.80 -14.59 5.98
N GLY A 222 -5.44 -14.03 4.84
CA GLY A 222 -6.15 -14.21 3.58
C GLY A 222 -5.87 -13.10 2.56
N THR A 223 -6.73 -12.98 1.55
CA THR A 223 -6.65 -11.91 0.56
C THR A 223 -7.33 -10.65 1.09
N PHE A 224 -6.61 -9.53 1.07
CA PHE A 224 -7.09 -8.21 1.47
C PHE A 224 -7.06 -7.24 0.28
N ALA A 225 -8.13 -6.46 0.12
CA ALA A 225 -8.21 -5.35 -0.82
C ALA A 225 -8.21 -4.03 -0.06
N PHE A 226 -7.31 -3.12 -0.45
CA PHE A 226 -7.17 -1.79 0.13
C PHE A 226 -7.81 -0.80 -0.82
N LEU A 227 -8.93 -0.21 -0.41
CA LEU A 227 -9.69 0.75 -1.20
C LEU A 227 -9.59 2.12 -0.53
N LYS A 228 -9.24 3.14 -1.31
CA LYS A 228 -9.32 4.54 -0.88
C LYS A 228 -10.65 5.11 -1.38
N MET A 229 -11.38 5.77 -0.49
CA MET A 229 -12.64 6.42 -0.83
C MET A 229 -12.37 7.77 -1.52
N ASN A 230 -13.27 8.13 -2.44
CA ASN A 230 -13.22 9.41 -3.15
C ASN A 230 -13.84 10.54 -2.34
#